data_AF-A0A2V7F0Y5-F1
#
_entry.id   AF-A0A2V7F0Y5-F1
#
_cell.length_a   1.000
_cell.length_b   1.000
_cell.length_c   1.000
_cell.angle_alpha   90.00
_cell.angle_beta   90.00
_cell.angle_gamma   90.00
#
_symmetry.space_group_name_H-M   'P 1'
#
loop_
_entity.id
_entity.type
_entity.pdbx_description
1 polymer ?
#
loop_
_entity_poly.entity_id
_entity_poly.type
_entity_poly.pdbx_seq_one_letter_code
_entity_poly.pdbx_strand_id
1 'polypeptide(L)' 'FFNPTLDRLYVAIGEPGVIEVFDTVPLRRHETVATEVGAHTLSFDAARNVVCAFLPATHRAAVYEDDGRR' A
#
# COMPACT_ATOMS: atom_id res chain seq x y z
N PHE A 1 1.07 2.69 6.55
CA PHE A 1 2.51 3.02 6.69
C PHE A 1 2.80 4.30 5.94
N PHE A 2 3.69 5.14 6.48
CA PHE A 2 4.02 6.44 5.91
C PHE A 2 5.36 6.39 5.16
N ASN A 3 5.37 6.88 3.93
CA ASN A 3 6.57 7.09 3.11
C ASN A 3 6.90 8.59 3.08
N PRO A 4 7.94 9.03 3.81
CA PRO A 4 8.32 10.44 3.90
C PRO A 4 8.99 10.97 2.62
N THR A 5 9.50 10.10 1.74
CA THR A 5 10.16 10.53 0.50
C THR A 5 9.16 10.98 -0.56
N LEU A 6 7.99 10.34 -0.60
CA LEU A 6 6.94 10.63 -1.58
C LEU A 6 5.73 11.35 -0.97
N ASP A 7 5.77 11.65 0.33
CA ASP A 7 4.62 12.15 1.09
C ASP A 7 3.37 11.26 0.88
N ARG A 8 3.56 9.94 0.98
CA ARG A 8 2.51 8.93 0.77
C ARG A 8 2.11 8.22 2.06
N LEU A 9 0.81 7.98 2.22
CA LEU A 9 0.26 7.11 3.25
C LEU A 9 -0.38 5.88 2.60
N TYR A 10 0.14 4.70 2.90
CA TYR A 10 -0.38 3.41 2.47
C TYR A 10 -1.29 2.80 3.54
N VAL A 11 -2.52 2.46 3.19
CA VAL A 11 -3.53 1.91 4.10
C VAL A 11 -4.05 0.59 3.55
N ALA A 12 -3.82 -0.52 4.27
CA ALA A 12 -4.43 -1.80 3.94
C ALA A 12 -5.90 -1.80 4.38
N ILE A 13 -6.81 -2.19 3.50
CA ILE A 13 -8.23 -2.36 3.78
C ILE A 13 -8.59 -3.81 3.47
N GLY A 14 -8.90 -4.58 4.51
CA GLY A 14 -9.17 -6.01 4.40
C GLY A 14 -10.39 -6.35 3.54
N GLU A 15 -11.45 -5.56 3.60
CA GLU A 15 -12.65 -5.75 2.77
C GLU A 15 -12.96 -4.39 2.11
N PRO A 16 -12.78 -4.23 0.79
CA PRO A 16 -12.79 -5.27 -0.24
C PRO A 16 -11.44 -5.92 -0.61
N GLY A 17 -10.36 -5.69 0.15
CA GLY A 17 -9.03 -6.17 -0.23
C GLY A 17 -8.35 -5.18 -1.16
N VAL A 18 -7.96 -4.03 -0.61
CA VAL A 18 -7.23 -2.99 -1.34
C VAL A 18 -6.13 -2.38 -0.48
N ILE A 19 -5.12 -1.81 -1.12
CA ILE A 19 -4.27 -0.78 -0.51
C ILE A 19 -4.76 0.56 -1.05
N GLU A 20 -5.23 1.43 -0.18
CA GLU A 20 -5.48 2.83 -0.52
C GLU A 20 -4.20 3.64 -0.27
N VAL A 21 -3.80 4.42 -1.27
CA VAL A 21 -2.65 5.31 -1.23
C VAL A 21 -3.16 6.74 -1.16
N PHE A 22 -2.63 7.53 -0.24
CA PHE A 22 -2.98 8.95 -0.10
C PHE A 22 -1.75 9.84 -0.21
N ASP A 23 -1.88 10.99 -0.87
CA ASP A 23 -1.01 12.14 -0.64
C ASP A 23 -1.22 12.61 0.80
N THR A 24 -0.19 12.81 1.61
CA THR A 24 -0.35 13.28 3.00
C THR A 24 -0.75 14.75 3.09
N VAL A 25 -0.44 15.54 2.07
CA VAL A 25 -0.88 16.93 1.93
C VAL A 25 -1.41 17.13 0.51
N PRO A 26 -2.72 17.29 0.30
CA PRO A 26 -3.75 17.70 1.28
C PRO A 26 -4.57 16.57 1.92
N LEU A 27 -4.05 15.34 2.09
CA LEU A 27 -4.83 14.14 2.45
C LEU A 27 -5.86 13.78 1.37
N ARG A 28 -5.35 13.55 0.15
CA ARG A 28 -6.16 13.16 -1.00
C ARG A 28 -5.80 11.75 -1.43
N ARG A 29 -6.82 10.94 -1.75
CA ARG A 29 -6.58 9.62 -2.34
C ARG A 29 -5.84 9.77 -3.66
N HIS A 30 -4.69 9.11 -3.74
CA HIS A 30 -3.78 9.08 -4.86
C HIS A 30 -4.09 7.89 -5.77
N GLU A 31 -4.14 6.68 -5.20
CA GLU A 31 -4.34 5.44 -5.95
C GLU A 31 -5.07 4.39 -5.09
N THR A 32 -5.79 3.49 -5.74
CA THR A 32 -6.33 2.28 -5.13
C THR A 32 -5.72 1.05 -5.81
N VAL A 33 -4.98 0.24 -5.05
CA VAL A 33 -4.33 -0.97 -5.56
C VAL A 33 -5.11 -2.19 -5.09
N ALA A 34 -5.57 -3.01 -6.02
CA ALA A 34 -6.28 -4.25 -5.70
C ALA A 34 -5.36 -5.27 -5.03
N THR A 35 -5.86 -5.90 -3.98
CA THR A 35 -5.22 -7.02 -3.29
C THR A 35 -6.25 -8.13 -3.09
N GLU A 36 -5.95 -9.12 -2.26
CA GLU A 36 -6.91 -10.15 -1.91
C GLU A 36 -7.84 -9.70 -0.78
N VAL A 37 -9.11 -10.12 -0.83
CA VAL A 37 -10.03 -9.98 0.29
C VAL A 37 -9.39 -10.59 1.54
N GLY A 38 -9.40 -9.82 2.62
CA GLY A 38 -8.75 -10.09 3.89
C GLY A 38 -7.33 -9.54 4.02
N ALA A 39 -6.72 -8.93 3.00
CA ALA A 39 -5.37 -8.35 3.09
C ALA A 39 -5.36 -7.03 3.87
N HIS A 40 -5.38 -7.12 5.20
CA HIS A 40 -5.44 -5.97 6.13
C HIS A 40 -4.09 -5.68 6.82
N THR A 41 -3.02 -6.34 6.42
CA THR A 41 -1.66 -6.10 6.93
C THR A 41 -0.73 -5.76 5.78
N LEU A 42 0.06 -4.71 5.94
CA LEU A 42 1.15 -4.37 5.02
C LEU A 42 2.40 -3.99 5.82
N SER A 43 3.56 -3.97 5.16
CA SER A 43 4.81 -3.39 5.66
C SER A 43 5.39 -2.46 4.60
N PHE A 44 6.27 -1.55 5.01
CA PHE A 44 6.98 -0.64 4.11
C PHE A 44 8.49 -0.69 4.39
N ASP A 45 9.29 -0.88 3.34
CA ASP A 45 10.75 -0.77 3.37
C ASP A 45 11.17 0.51 2.63
N ALA A 46 11.57 1.53 3.40
CA ALA A 46 11.97 2.83 2.88
C ALA A 46 13.27 2.79 2.06
N ALA A 47 14.19 1.85 2.34
CA ALA A 47 15.46 1.79 1.62
C ALA A 47 15.28 1.29 0.19
N ARG A 48 14.28 0.42 -0.03
CA ARG A 48 13.92 -0.13 -1.34
C ARG A 48 12.69 0.54 -1.95
N ASN A 49 12.00 1.38 -1.18
CA ASN A 49 10.73 2.00 -1.54
C ASN A 49 9.66 0.99 -1.97
N VAL A 50 9.50 -0.08 -1.19
CA VAL A 50 8.52 -1.15 -1.48
C VAL A 50 7.51 -1.33 -0.34
N VAL A 51 6.27 -1.59 -0.74
CA VAL A 51 5.19 -2.01 0.15
C VAL A 51 4.99 -3.51 -0.03
N CYS A 52 4.99 -4.27 1.06
CA CYS A 52 4.65 -5.69 1.02
C CYS A 52 3.30 -5.91 1.69
N ALA A 53 2.42 -6.73 1.10
CA ALA A 53 1.15 -7.11 1.69
C ALA A 53 1.01 -8.63 1.78
N PHE A 54 0.47 -9.12 2.89
CA PHE A 54 0.10 -10.52 3.01
C PHE A 54 -1.20 -10.80 2.23
N LEU A 55 -1.16 -11.84 1.41
CA LEU A 55 -2.25 -12.30 0.54
C LEU A 55 -2.87 -13.56 1.15
N PRO A 56 -4.00 -13.45 1.87
CA PRO A 56 -4.56 -14.55 2.67
C PRO A 56 -5.16 -15.70 1.84
N ALA A 57 -5.74 -15.43 0.68
CA ALA A 57 -6.34 -16.48 -0.15
C ALA A 57 -5.26 -17.37 -0.77
N THR A 58 -4.13 -16.78 -1.20
CA THR A 58 -3.04 -17.54 -1.82
C THR A 58 -1.91 -17.93 -0.86
N HIS A 59 -1.94 -17.47 0.39
CA HIS A 59 -0.87 -17.65 1.38
C HIS A 59 0.48 -17.13 0.88
N ARG A 60 0.48 -15.96 0.24
CA ARG A 60 1.67 -15.33 -0.37
C ARG A 60 1.90 -13.94 0.20
N ALA A 61 3.01 -13.33 -0.23
CA ALA A 61 3.22 -11.90 -0.10
C ALA A 61 3.26 -11.29 -1.51
N ALA A 62 2.57 -10.17 -1.69
CA ALA A 62 2.78 -9.29 -2.83
C ALA A 62 3.76 -8.18 -2.46
N VAL A 63 4.58 -7.77 -3.42
CA VAL A 63 5.52 -6.65 -3.29
C VAL A 63 5.14 -5.62 -4.34
N TYR A 64 4.93 -4.38 -3.90
CA TYR A 64 4.57 -3.24 -4.73
C TYR A 64 5.69 -2.21 -4.64
N GLU A 65 6.09 -1.65 -5.77
CA GLU A 65 7.01 -0.52 -5.85
C GLU A 65 6.19 0.74 -6.14
N ASP A 66 6.42 1.81 -5.38
CA ASP A 66 5.81 3.11 -5.64
C ASP A 66 6.81 3.95 -6.44
N ASP A 67 6.64 4.03 -7.76
CA ASP A 67 7.57 4.73 -8.64
C ASP A 67 7.48 6.27 -8.54
N GLY A 68 6.63 6.80 -7.66
CA GLY A 68 6.42 8.22 -7.41
C GLY A 68 5.79 8.97 -8.58
N ARG A 69 5.27 8.27 -9.61
CA ARG A 69 4.58 8.91 -10.73
C ARG A 69 3.19 9.37 -10.31
N ARG A 70 2.67 10.35 -11.04
CA ARG A 70 1.44 11.10 -10.76
C ARG A 70 0.22 10.52 -11.46
#